data_AF-A0A957Q7J0-F1
#
_entry.id   AF-A0A957Q7J0-F1
#
_cell.length_a   1.000
_cell.length_b   1.000
_cell.length_c   1.000
_cell.angle_alpha   90.00
_cell.angle_beta   90.00
_cell.angle_gamma   90.00
#
_symmetry.space_group_name_H-M   'P 1'
#
loop_
_entity.id
_entity.type
_entity.pdbx_description
1 polymer ?
#
loop_
_entity_poly.entity_id
_entity_poly.type
_entity_poly.pdbx_seq_one_letter_code
_entity_poly.pdbx_strand_id
1 'polypeptide(L)' 'MTTDEKQTRKRSGVSGLVFVGCLMIGLAIGIWTGQVAVALLGALGVGFIGMAVARYLTGEW' A
#
# COMPACT_ATOMS: atom_id res chain seq x y z
N MET A 1 26.66 -3.61 -14.60
CA MET A 1 25.24 -3.23 -14.58
C MET A 1 24.40 -4.49 -14.49
N THR A 2 24.18 -5.08 -13.31
CA THR A 2 23.21 -6.20 -13.11
C THR A 2 23.14 -6.61 -11.62
N THR A 3 22.66 -5.72 -10.75
CA THR A 3 22.24 -6.15 -9.39
C THR A 3 20.87 -5.58 -9.00
N ASP A 4 20.38 -4.54 -9.70
CA ASP A 4 19.15 -3.83 -9.33
C ASP A 4 17.84 -4.57 -9.69
N GLU A 5 17.85 -5.43 -10.72
CA GLU A 5 16.61 -6.00 -11.27
C GLU A 5 16.01 -7.15 -10.42
N LYS A 6 16.82 -7.85 -9.61
CA LYS A 6 16.30 -8.95 -8.76
C LYS A 6 15.65 -8.45 -7.47
N GLN A 7 16.08 -7.31 -6.93
CA GLN A 7 15.54 -6.76 -5.69
C GLN A 7 14.18 -6.10 -5.92
N THR A 8 13.98 -5.46 -7.09
CA THR A 8 12.71 -4.81 -7.43
C THR A 8 11.56 -5.80 -7.67
N ARG A 9 11.82 -6.97 -8.27
CA ARG A 9 10.77 -7.97 -8.55
C ARG A 9 10.20 -8.62 -7.29
N LYS A 10 11.01 -8.81 -6.25
CA LYS A 10 10.55 -9.39 -4.96
C LYS A 10 9.82 -8.36 -4.09
N ARG A 11 10.23 -7.09 -4.15
CA ARG A 11 9.63 -5.99 -3.39
C ARG A 11 8.31 -5.49 -3.99
N SER A 12 8.19 -5.50 -5.32
CA SER A 12 6.98 -5.07 -6.04
C SER A 12 5.78 -5.99 -5.81
N GLY A 13 6.02 -7.28 -5.60
CA GLY A 13 4.94 -8.23 -5.28
C GLY A 13 4.35 -8.00 -3.88
N VAL A 14 5.20 -7.70 -2.90
CA VAL A 14 4.77 -7.48 -1.51
C VAL A 14 4.09 -6.12 -1.35
N SER A 15 4.60 -5.05 -1.97
CA SER A 15 3.94 -3.74 -1.93
C SER A 15 2.58 -3.76 -2.64
N GLY A 16 2.47 -4.48 -3.77
CA GLY A 16 1.21 -4.68 -4.47
C GLY A 16 0.19 -5.46 -3.63
N LEU A 17 0.61 -6.54 -2.97
CA LEU A 17 -0.25 -7.32 -2.06
C LEU A 17 -0.73 -6.51 -0.86
N VAL A 18 0.14 -5.71 -0.25
CA VAL A 18 -0.24 -4.84 0.88
C VAL A 18 -1.20 -3.74 0.43
N PHE A 19 -0.99 -3.17 -0.76
CA PHE A 19 -1.89 -2.16 -1.33
C PHE A 19 -3.27 -2.75 -1.63
N VAL A 20 -3.34 -3.92 -2.29
CA VAL A 20 -4.59 -4.62 -2.58
C VAL A 20 -5.30 -5.05 -1.29
N GLY A 21 -4.56 -5.51 -0.28
CA GLY A 21 -5.12 -5.86 1.03
C GLY A 21 -5.72 -4.66 1.75
N CYS A 22 -5.01 -3.52 1.80
CA CYS A 22 -5.52 -2.30 2.38
C CYS A 22 -6.76 -1.78 1.63
N LEU A 23 -6.76 -1.87 0.29
CA LEU A 23 -7.88 -1.45 -0.55
C LEU A 23 -9.10 -2.36 -0.37
N MET A 24 -8.90 -3.68 -0.25
CA MET A 24 -9.98 -4.63 0.06
C MET A 24 -10.59 -4.40 1.44
N ILE A 25 -9.75 -4.16 2.46
CA ILE A 25 -10.23 -3.84 3.82
C ILE A 25 -10.96 -2.50 3.82
N GLY A 26 -10.41 -1.47 3.17
CA GLY A 26 -11.06 -0.16 3.01
C GLY A 26 -12.38 -0.27 2.28
N LEU A 27 -12.46 -1.04 1.20
CA LEU A 27 -13.70 -1.27 0.47
C LEU A 27 -14.74 -2.02 1.33
N ALA A 28 -14.33 -3.07 2.05
CA ALA A 28 -15.21 -3.82 2.94
C ALA A 28 -15.80 -2.93 4.05
N ILE A 29 -14.96 -2.11 4.68
CA ILE A 29 -15.40 -1.14 5.69
C ILE A 29 -16.29 -0.06 5.06
N GLY A 30 -15.95 0.41 3.86
CA GLY A 30 -16.74 1.42 3.12
C GLY A 30 -18.12 0.95 2.73
N ILE A 31 -18.26 -0.31 2.29
CA ILE A 31 -19.54 -0.93 1.98
C ILE A 31 -20.37 -1.09 3.26
N TRP A 32 -19.74 -1.50 4.37
CA TRP A 32 -20.45 -1.63 5.65
C TRP A 32 -20.94 -0.28 6.19
N THR A 33 -20.12 0.76 6.11
CA THR A 33 -20.48 2.09 6.62
C THR A 33 -21.39 2.87 5.66
N GLY A 34 -21.67 2.35 4.46
CA GLY A 34 -22.39 3.04 3.38
C GLY A 34 -21.65 4.25 2.77
N GLN A 35 -20.43 4.52 3.24
CA GLN A 35 -19.61 5.69 2.90
C GLN A 35 -18.34 5.22 2.18
N VAL A 36 -18.52 4.63 0.99
CA VAL A 36 -17.44 4.07 0.17
C VAL A 36 -16.36 5.11 -0.15
N ALA A 37 -16.75 6.36 -0.37
CA ALA A 37 -15.84 7.47 -0.64
C ALA A 37 -14.87 7.73 0.54
N VAL A 38 -15.38 7.74 1.77
CA VAL A 38 -14.57 7.99 2.97
C VAL A 38 -13.59 6.83 3.20
N ALA A 39 -14.03 5.60 2.97
CA ALA A 39 -13.18 4.45 3.17
C ALA A 39 -12.11 4.28 2.08
N LEU A 40 -12.40 4.65 0.83
CA LEU A 40 -11.41 4.73 -0.23
C LEU A 40 -10.38 5.85 0.02
N LEU A 41 -10.83 7.04 0.43
CA LEU A 41 -9.93 8.14 0.84
C LEU A 41 -9.08 7.75 2.04
N GLY A 42 -9.66 7.05 3.02
CA GLY A 42 -8.96 6.49 4.17
C GLY A 42 -7.90 5.47 3.76
N ALA A 43 -8.24 4.49 2.92
CA ALA A 43 -7.31 3.49 2.42
C ALA A 43 -6.18 4.11 1.58
N LEU A 44 -6.49 5.14 0.77
CA LEU A 44 -5.49 5.87 0.01
C LEU A 44 -4.53 6.64 0.94
N GLY A 45 -5.07 7.31 1.95
CA GLY A 45 -4.27 8.02 2.96
C GLY A 45 -3.40 7.07 3.80
N VAL A 46 -3.96 5.95 4.26
CA VAL A 46 -3.21 4.90 4.99
C VAL A 46 -2.15 4.26 4.09
N GLY A 47 -2.44 4.04 2.81
CA GLY A 47 -1.45 3.57 1.83
C GLY A 47 -0.29 4.56 1.65
N PHE A 48 -0.58 5.86 1.59
CA PHE A 48 0.44 6.91 1.47
C PHE A 48 1.32 6.99 2.73
N ILE A 49 0.71 6.91 3.91
CA ILE A 49 1.43 6.85 5.20
C ILE A 49 2.26 5.57 5.27
N GLY A 50 1.71 4.42 4.87
CA GLY A 50 2.42 3.14 4.84
C GLY A 50 3.65 3.18 3.94
N MET A 51 3.56 3.83 2.78
CA MET A 51 4.70 4.04 1.88
C MET A 51 5.74 4.99 2.50
N ALA A 52 5.31 6.08 3.15
CA ALA A 52 6.19 7.03 3.82
C ALA A 52 6.92 6.40 5.02
N VAL A 53 6.21 5.60 5.82
CA VAL A 53 6.76 4.88 6.97
C VAL A 53 7.70 3.77 6.51
N ALA A 54 7.32 2.99 5.49
CA ALA A 54 8.20 2.01 4.88
C ALA A 54 9.47 2.66 4.32
N ARG A 55 9.33 3.84 3.69
CA ARG A 55 10.46 4.61 3.16
C ARG A 55 11.35 5.18 4.27
N TYR A 56 10.78 5.58 5.42
CA TYR A 56 11.53 5.99 6.60
C TYR A 56 12.27 4.82 7.26
N LEU A 57 11.64 3.65 7.35
CA LEU A 57 12.20 2.45 7.97
C LEU A 57 13.25 1.74 7.09
N THR A 58 13.09 1.74 5.77
CA THR A 58 14.02 1.04 4.87
C THR A 58 15.20 1.88 4.40
N GLY A 59 15.23 3.19 4.66
CA GLY A 59 16.44 4.02 4.56
C GLY A 59 17.12 4.13 3.19
N GLU A 60 16.58 3.51 2.14
CA GLU A 60 17.17 3.50 0.80
C GLU A 60 16.69 4.72 -0.01
N TRP A 61 17.69 5.50 -0.44
CA TRP A 61 17.59 6.56 -1.43
C TRP A 61 17.44 5.97 -2.83
#